data_AF-X1QTT3-F1
#
_entry.id   AF-X1QTT3-F1
#
_cell.length_a   1.000
_cell.length_b   1.000
_cell.length_c   1.000
_cell.angle_alpha   90.00
_cell.angle_beta   90.00
_cell.angle_gamma   90.00
#
_symmetry.space_group_name_H-M   'P 1'
#
loop_
_entity.id
_entity.type
_entity.pdbx_description
1 polymer ?
#
loop_
_entity_poly.entity_id
_entity_poly.type
_entity_poly.pdbx_seq_one_letter_code
_entity_poly.pdbx_strand_id
1 'polypeptide(L)' 'MNLEDYIRNVPDFPVEGIQFKDVTTLCKVHASFQE' A
#
# COMPACT_ATOMS: atom_id res chain seq x y z
N MET A 1 -2.63 15.26 5.56
CA MET A 1 -2.41 14.17 4.58
C MET A 1 -2.73 12.88 5.31
N ASN A 2 -3.80 12.19 4.94
CA ASN A 2 -4.24 11.00 5.66
C ASN A 2 -3.54 9.77 5.08
N LEU A 3 -2.83 8.99 5.90
CA LEU A 3 -2.05 7.83 5.47
C LEU A 3 -2.94 6.78 4.78
N GLU A 4 -4.18 6.66 5.23
CA GLU A 4 -5.18 5.72 4.72
C GLU A 4 -5.51 5.95 3.24
N ASP A 5 -5.41 7.18 2.75
CA ASP A 5 -5.65 7.53 1.34
C ASP A 5 -4.63 6.87 0.39
N TYR A 6 -3.44 6.55 0.91
CA TYR A 6 -2.33 5.97 0.16
C TYR A 6 -2.21 4.45 0.31
N ILE A 7 -3.13 3.82 1.04
CA ILE A 7 -3.18 2.36 1.21
C ILE A 7 -4.24 1.80 0.28
N ARG A 8 -3.83 1.02 -0.72
CA ARG A 8 -4.75 0.42 -1.69
C ARG A 8 -5.13 -0.99 -1.25
N ASN A 9 -6.37 -1.39 -1.47
CA ASN A 9 -6.82 -2.75 -1.17
C ASN A 9 -6.91 -3.57 -2.48
N VAL A 10 -6.11 -4.62 -2.58
CA VAL A 10 -6.07 -5.55 -3.71
C VAL A 10 -6.68 -6.88 -3.25
N PRO A 11 -7.90 -7.22 -3.71
CA PRO A 11 -8.53 -8.48 -3.37
C PRO A 11 -7.83 -9.65 -4.09
N ASP A 12 -7.87 -10.82 -3.46
CA ASP A 12 -7.45 -12.12 -4.00
C ASP A 12 -5.98 -12.19 -4.42
N PHE A 13 -5.09 -11.50 -3.69
CA PHE A 13 -3.65 -11.45 -3.97
C PHE A 13 -2.79 -11.77 -2.73
N PRO A 14 -1.69 -12.56 -2.87
CA PRO A 14 -1.30 -13.35 -4.04
C PRO A 14 -2.10 -14.66 -4.19
N VAL A 15 -2.97 -14.96 -3.22
CA VAL A 15 -3.85 -16.13 -3.19
C VAL A 15 -5.29 -15.65 -3.04
N GLU A 16 -6.20 -16.36 -3.71
CA GLU A 16 -7.66 -16.19 -3.55
C GLU A 16 -8.06 -16.17 -2.07
N GLY A 17 -8.93 -15.23 -1.70
CA GLY A 17 -9.42 -15.01 -0.34
C GLY A 17 -8.60 -14.01 0.49
N ILE A 18 -7.44 -13.54 0.01
CA ILE A 18 -6.61 -12.55 0.72
C ILE A 18 -6.94 -11.14 0.26
N GLN A 19 -7.21 -10.23 1.21
CA GLN A 19 -7.30 -8.79 0.94
C GLN A 19 -5.95 -8.13 1.22
N PHE A 20 -5.14 -7.95 0.17
CA PHE A 20 -3.81 -7.38 0.29
C PHE A 20 -3.85 -5.86 0.39
N LYS A 21 -3.23 -5.30 1.43
CA LYS A 21 -3.07 -3.85 1.59
C LYS A 21 -1.74 -3.39 0.98
N ASP A 22 -1.80 -2.80 -0.20
CA ASP A 22 -0.64 -2.23 -0.87
C ASP A 22 -0.31 -0.85 -0.30
N VAL A 23 0.87 -0.75 0.32
CA VAL A 23 1.43 0.51 0.87
C VAL A 23 2.50 1.11 -0.04
N THR A 24 2.70 0.57 -1.24
CA THR A 24 3.73 1.05 -2.17
C THR A 24 3.51 2.52 -2.54
N THR A 25 2.26 2.94 -2.69
CA THR A 25 1.90 4.35 -2.94
C THR A 25 2.31 5.24 -1.77
N LEU A 26 2.06 4.81 -0.54
CA LEU A 26 2.50 5.53 0.65
C LEU A 26 4.02 5.66 0.69
N CYS A 27 4.75 4.58 0.40
CA CYS A 27 6.21 4.63 0.31
C CYS A 27 6.69 5.59 -0.79
N LYS A 28 6.04 5.67 -1.97
CA LYS A 28 6.45 6.63 -3.00
C LYS A 28 6.21 8.09 -2.60
N VAL A 29 5.20 8.33 -1.79
CA VAL A 29 4.75 9.68 -1.41
C VAL A 29 5.47 10.19 -0.16
N HIS A 30 5.78 9.28 0.79
CA HIS A 30 6.41 9.62 2.06
C HIS A 30 7.86 9.17 2.15
N ALA A 31 8.26 8.12 1.43
CA ALA A 31 9.66 7.74 1.35
C ALA A 31 10.35 8.56 0.24
N SER A 32 10.80 9.73 0.67
CA SER A 32 12.25 9.91 0.66
C SER A 32 12.84 8.73 1.44
N PHE A 33 13.13 7.59 0.78
CA PHE A 33 14.07 6.62 1.35
C PHE A 33 15.40 7.38 1.44
N GLN A 34 15.62 8.06 2.57
CA GLN A 34 16.93 8.62 2.90
C GLN A 34 17.77 7.39 3.30
N GLU A 35 18.65 6.99 2.38
CA GLU A 35 19.69 5.98 2.61
C GLU A 35 20.61 6.34 3.78
#